data_AF-V5I1F6-F1
#
_entry.id   AF-V5I1F6-F1
#
_cell.length_a   1.000
_cell.length_b   1.000
_cell.length_c   1.000
_cell.angle_alpha   90.00
_cell.angle_beta   90.00
_cell.angle_gamma   90.00
#
_symmetry.space_group_name_H-M   'P 1'
#
loop_
_entity.id
_entity.type
_entity.pdbx_description
1 polymer ?
#
loop_
_entity_poly.entity_id
_entity_poly.type
_entity_poly.pdbx_seq_one_letter_code
_entity_poly.pdbx_strand_id
1 'polypeptide(L)'
;MISFMGSMPRTFRGLARLGAISAFFTLISILLVVIFAGIETHPYGWSEKDGNPTVLIIPAEGTKFVTGLSAFLNISFTFIGQITLPSLIAEMEEPKDFWKSVTLVTVCEIILFSTVGALVYAFIGDQYISSMAIGSLRNDLHMKISFSFMVPTLIFLGVLYASVSARFIFFRLFANTRHVGSHTAVGWASWAGILLILWILAWVIAEVIPFFSDLLSIMGAVFGSFFGFIFWGVANLHMRKVHHGSMINKKMGILGWLDLLFNITIVFIGLFFLGPGTYVSSYLSPQSGTVADDLNLRH
;
A
#
# COMPACT_ATOMS: atom_id res chain seq x y z
N MET A 1 -6.52 -19.82 2.05
CA MET A 1 -7.72 -20.56 2.48
C MET A 1 -8.28 -20.11 3.83
N ILE A 2 -7.46 -19.90 4.88
CA ILE A 2 -7.92 -19.40 6.20
C ILE A 2 -8.63 -18.03 6.08
N SER A 3 -8.12 -17.15 5.23
CA SER A 3 -8.72 -15.83 4.94
C SER A 3 -10.10 -15.90 4.26
N PHE A 4 -10.44 -16.99 3.58
CA PHE A 4 -11.78 -17.15 2.98
C PHE A 4 -12.85 -17.32 4.08
N MET A 5 -12.56 -18.12 5.10
CA MET A 5 -13.45 -18.30 6.26
C MET A 5 -13.59 -17.02 7.09
N GLY A 6 -12.51 -16.25 7.22
CA GLY A 6 -12.52 -14.95 7.90
C GLY A 6 -13.31 -13.85 7.18
N SER A 7 -13.55 -14.00 5.87
CA SER A 7 -14.30 -13.03 5.03
C SER A 7 -15.82 -13.29 4.97
N MET A 8 -16.32 -14.34 5.63
CA MET A 8 -17.75 -14.62 5.71
C MET A 8 -18.58 -13.68 6.61
N PRO A 9 -18.07 -13.11 7.72
CA PRO A 9 -18.86 -12.21 8.56
C PRO A 9 -19.15 -10.88 7.83
N ARG A 10 -20.44 -10.58 7.60
CA ARG A 10 -20.90 -9.34 6.96
C ARG A 10 -20.87 -8.09 7.87
N THR A 11 -20.47 -8.24 9.13
CA THR A 11 -20.60 -7.20 10.17
C THR A 11 -19.26 -6.55 10.54
N PHE A 12 -19.13 -5.26 10.21
CA PHE A 12 -17.91 -4.44 10.35
C PHE A 12 -17.52 -4.07 11.81
N ARG A 13 -18.43 -4.21 12.79
CA ARG A 13 -18.15 -3.87 14.21
C ARG A 13 -17.03 -4.70 14.86
N GLY A 14 -16.84 -5.94 14.41
CA GLY A 14 -15.72 -6.79 14.83
C GLY A 14 -14.41 -6.44 14.13
N LEU A 15 -14.48 -5.83 12.94
CA LEU A 15 -13.35 -5.59 12.06
C LEU A 15 -12.42 -4.51 12.62
N ALA A 16 -12.94 -3.48 13.29
CA ALA A 16 -12.12 -2.46 13.94
C ALA A 16 -11.28 -3.02 15.10
N ARG A 17 -11.87 -3.91 15.93
CA ARG A 17 -11.14 -4.58 17.03
C ARG A 17 -10.11 -5.57 16.50
N LEU A 18 -10.47 -6.35 15.49
CA LEU A 18 -9.54 -7.26 14.81
C LEU A 18 -8.40 -6.48 14.13
N GLY A 19 -8.72 -5.31 13.56
CA GLY A 19 -7.74 -4.38 12.99
C GLY A 19 -6.76 -3.87 14.05
N ALA A 20 -7.25 -3.42 15.20
CA ALA A 20 -6.39 -2.97 16.30
C ALA A 20 -5.47 -4.10 16.82
N ILE A 21 -6.01 -5.32 16.96
CA ILE A 21 -5.23 -6.50 17.34
C ILE A 21 -4.16 -6.78 16.28
N SER A 22 -4.51 -6.78 15.00
CA SER A 22 -3.55 -7.00 13.92
C SER A 22 -2.46 -5.93 13.89
N ALA A 23 -2.80 -4.66 14.09
CA ALA A 23 -1.83 -3.57 14.15
C ALA A 23 -0.84 -3.75 15.31
N PHE A 24 -1.31 -4.25 16.46
CA PHE A 24 -0.44 -4.60 17.59
C PHE A 24 0.55 -5.72 17.25
N PHE A 25 0.08 -6.78 16.58
CA PHE A 25 0.94 -7.87 16.09
C PHE A 25 1.99 -7.38 15.07
N THR A 26 1.59 -6.51 14.15
CA THR A 26 2.50 -5.85 13.20
C THR A 26 3.56 -5.02 13.91
N LEU A 27 3.17 -4.25 14.94
CA LEU A 27 4.10 -3.41 15.69
C LEU A 27 5.16 -4.27 16.40
N ILE A 28 4.76 -5.39 17.00
CA ILE A 28 5.72 -6.36 17.57
C ILE A 28 6.64 -6.92 16.50
N SER A 29 6.10 -7.33 15.35
CA SER A 29 6.89 -7.88 14.24
C SER A 29 7.95 -6.89 13.77
N ILE A 30 7.58 -5.62 13.55
CA ILE A 30 8.50 -4.57 13.10
C ILE A 30 9.58 -4.28 14.17
N LEU A 31 9.21 -4.21 15.44
CA LEU A 31 10.18 -4.02 16.53
C LEU A 31 11.19 -5.17 16.56
N LEU A 32 10.76 -6.41 16.40
CA LEU A 32 11.64 -7.57 16.33
C LEU A 32 12.59 -7.50 15.13
N VAL A 33 12.12 -7.07 13.95
CA VAL A 33 12.98 -6.87 12.77
C VAL A 33 14.08 -5.85 13.06
N VAL A 34 13.73 -4.71 13.66
CA VAL A 34 14.70 -3.66 13.99
C VAL A 34 15.73 -4.16 15.02
N ILE A 35 15.27 -4.89 16.05
CA ILE A 35 16.15 -5.45 17.09
C ILE A 35 17.08 -6.50 16.49
N PHE A 36 16.56 -7.43 15.70
CA PHE A 36 17.38 -8.48 15.09
C PHE A 36 18.35 -7.91 14.05
N ALA A 37 17.92 -6.94 13.25
CA ALA A 37 18.83 -6.23 12.34
C ALA A 37 19.95 -5.51 13.09
N GLY A 38 19.68 -4.95 14.27
CA GLY A 38 20.70 -4.28 15.09
C GLY A 38 21.62 -5.21 15.88
N ILE A 39 21.19 -6.44 16.20
CA ILE A 39 21.99 -7.43 16.95
C ILE A 39 22.84 -8.29 16.00
N GLU A 40 22.38 -8.51 14.77
CA GLU A 40 23.11 -9.31 13.79
C GLU A 40 24.42 -8.63 13.38
N THR A 41 25.51 -9.39 13.41
CA THR A 41 26.85 -8.86 13.06
C THR A 41 26.97 -8.47 11.59
N HIS A 42 26.24 -9.18 10.72
CA HIS A 42 26.20 -8.93 9.29
C HIS A 42 24.80 -9.23 8.72
N PRO A 43 24.32 -8.43 7.75
CA PRO A 43 23.02 -8.64 7.10
C PRO A 43 23.01 -9.88 6.19
N TYR A 44 21.82 -10.29 5.74
CA TYR A 44 21.65 -11.38 4.78
C TYR A 44 22.38 -11.06 3.46
N GLY A 45 23.11 -12.03 2.91
CA GLY A 45 23.89 -11.84 1.67
C GLY A 45 25.24 -11.16 1.85
N TRP A 46 25.67 -10.85 3.08
CA TRP A 46 27.00 -10.30 3.34
C TRP A 46 28.12 -11.24 2.90
N SER A 47 29.05 -10.71 2.09
CA SER A 47 30.31 -11.36 1.74
C SER A 47 31.48 -10.46 2.12
N GLU A 48 32.63 -11.06 2.44
CA GLU A 48 33.86 -10.34 2.80
C GLU A 48 34.36 -9.42 1.66
N LYS A 49 33.87 -9.61 0.43
CA LYS A 49 34.18 -8.78 -0.74
C LYS A 49 33.32 -7.52 -0.84
N ASP A 50 32.08 -7.58 -0.34
CA ASP A 50 31.09 -6.50 -0.49
C ASP A 50 31.15 -5.50 0.68
N GLY A 51 31.76 -5.89 1.80
CA GLY A 51 32.12 -4.99 2.89
C GLY A 51 30.94 -4.63 3.81
N ASN A 52 31.17 -3.66 4.70
CA ASN A 52 30.17 -3.22 5.68
C ASN A 52 29.01 -2.46 5.02
N PRO A 53 27.82 -2.44 5.65
CA PRO A 53 26.66 -1.71 5.16
C PRO A 53 27.01 -0.26 4.79
N THR A 54 26.76 0.11 3.53
CA THR A 54 26.99 1.48 3.07
C THR A 54 25.73 2.30 3.30
N VAL A 55 25.86 3.36 4.09
CA VAL A 55 24.79 4.32 4.38
C VAL A 55 25.12 5.61 3.66
N LEU A 56 24.28 5.99 2.70
CA LEU A 56 24.47 7.17 1.88
C LEU A 56 23.38 8.20 2.19
N ILE A 57 23.80 9.45 2.40
CA ILE A 57 22.87 10.58 2.58
C ILE A 57 22.41 11.12 1.21
N ILE A 58 23.24 10.93 0.18
CA ILE A 58 23.01 11.34 -1.20
C ILE A 58 23.01 10.07 -2.05
N PRO A 59 22.11 9.93 -3.06
CA PRO A 59 22.11 8.75 -3.93
C PRO A 59 23.50 8.47 -4.50
N ALA A 60 23.88 7.20 -4.58
CA ALA A 60 25.18 6.78 -5.10
C ALA A 60 25.43 7.38 -6.50
N GLU A 61 26.69 7.72 -6.79
CA GLU A 61 27.09 8.20 -8.11
C GLU A 61 26.70 7.15 -9.18
N GLY A 62 25.90 7.55 -10.17
CA GLY A 62 25.35 6.65 -11.19
C GLY A 62 23.92 6.18 -10.97
N THR A 63 23.23 6.64 -9.91
CA THR A 63 21.80 6.36 -9.70
C THR A 63 20.98 6.88 -10.90
N LYS A 64 20.40 5.96 -11.66
CA LYS A 64 19.58 6.29 -12.83
C LYS A 64 18.24 6.88 -12.38
N PHE A 65 17.69 7.79 -13.19
CA PHE A 65 16.36 8.37 -12.98
C PHE A 65 15.29 7.30 -12.73
N VAL A 66 15.39 6.16 -13.41
CA VAL A 66 14.49 5.01 -13.28
C VAL A 66 14.51 4.43 -11.86
N THR A 67 15.69 4.17 -11.30
CA THR A 67 15.83 3.63 -9.93
C THR A 67 15.35 4.63 -8.89
N GLY A 68 15.70 5.90 -9.04
CA GLY A 68 15.26 6.97 -8.14
C GLY A 68 13.74 7.17 -8.14
N LEU A 69 13.11 7.16 -9.32
CA LEU A 69 11.66 7.29 -9.43
C LEU A 69 10.94 6.06 -8.87
N SER A 70 11.46 4.85 -9.08
CA SER A 70 10.86 3.63 -8.51
C SER A 70 10.90 3.63 -6.98
N ALA A 71 12.03 4.04 -6.37
CA ALA A 71 12.13 4.19 -4.92
C ALA A 71 11.12 5.22 -4.39
N PHE A 72 10.98 6.36 -5.06
CA PHE A 72 10.01 7.39 -4.72
C PHE A 72 8.56 6.91 -4.84
N LEU A 73 8.23 6.11 -5.87
CA LEU A 73 6.90 5.52 -6.05
C LEU A 73 6.58 4.50 -4.95
N ASN A 74 7.54 3.67 -4.56
CA ASN A 74 7.37 2.71 -3.46
C ASN A 74 7.10 3.42 -2.14
N ILE A 75 7.83 4.50 -1.82
CA ILE A 75 7.55 5.34 -0.64
C ILE A 75 6.17 5.99 -0.77
N SER A 76 5.85 6.55 -1.93
CA SER A 76 4.56 7.22 -2.13
C SER A 76 3.39 6.24 -1.97
N PHE A 77 3.54 5.00 -2.42
CA PHE A 77 2.53 3.96 -2.30
C PHE A 77 2.17 3.65 -0.84
N THR A 78 3.11 3.74 0.10
CA THR A 78 2.80 3.49 1.51
C THR A 78 1.80 4.50 2.07
N PHE A 79 1.80 5.73 1.55
CA PHE A 79 0.87 6.80 1.95
C PHE A 79 -0.45 6.81 1.15
N ILE A 80 -0.67 5.84 0.26
CA ILE A 80 -1.88 5.77 -0.56
C ILE A 80 -2.95 4.94 0.16
N GLY A 81 -3.64 5.58 1.09
CA GLY A 81 -4.79 5.01 1.82
C GLY A 81 -6.15 5.58 1.38
N GLN A 82 -6.17 6.51 0.43
CA GLN A 82 -7.33 7.40 0.21
C GLN A 82 -8.58 6.67 -0.29
N ILE A 83 -8.41 5.52 -0.95
CA ILE A 83 -9.50 4.70 -1.50
C ILE A 83 -10.45 4.18 -0.40
N THR A 84 -9.95 3.98 0.82
CA THR A 84 -10.75 3.47 1.93
C THR A 84 -11.43 4.58 2.73
N LEU A 85 -11.00 5.85 2.58
CA LEU A 85 -11.51 6.96 3.36
C LEU A 85 -13.03 7.12 3.27
N PRO A 86 -13.69 7.06 2.09
CA PRO A 86 -15.15 7.17 2.03
C PRO A 86 -15.87 6.08 2.81
N SER A 87 -15.33 4.86 2.79
CA SER A 87 -15.89 3.73 3.55
C SER A 87 -15.67 3.90 5.06
N LEU A 88 -14.51 4.41 5.47
CA LEU A 88 -14.19 4.71 6.86
C LEU A 88 -15.08 5.84 7.41
N ILE A 89 -15.24 6.93 6.65
CA ILE A 89 -16.09 8.06 7.01
C ILE A 89 -17.55 7.60 7.22
N ALA A 90 -18.05 6.73 6.34
CA ALA A 90 -19.42 6.22 6.43
C ALA A 90 -19.68 5.33 7.66
N GLU A 91 -18.63 4.77 8.25
CA GLU A 91 -18.71 3.87 9.43
C GLU A 91 -18.39 4.62 10.75
N MET A 92 -17.93 5.88 10.70
CA MET A 92 -17.70 6.68 11.89
C MET A 92 -19.01 7.06 12.59
N GLU A 93 -19.03 6.94 13.91
CA GLU A 93 -20.15 7.41 14.74
C GLU A 93 -20.35 8.92 14.57
N GLU A 94 -19.25 9.68 14.49
CA GLU A 94 -19.28 11.11 14.18
C GLU A 94 -18.37 11.46 12.99
N PRO A 95 -18.92 11.54 11.76
CA PRO A 95 -18.15 11.84 10.55
C PRO A 95 -17.44 13.21 10.56
N LYS A 96 -17.90 14.16 11.37
CA LYS A 96 -17.31 15.50 11.50
C LYS A 96 -15.91 15.48 12.10
N ASP A 97 -15.59 14.46 12.90
CA ASP A 97 -14.31 14.33 13.58
C ASP A 97 -13.25 13.58 12.77
N PHE A 98 -13.59 13.16 11.54
CA PHE A 98 -12.69 12.43 10.66
C PHE A 98 -11.34 13.11 10.42
N TRP A 99 -11.33 14.45 10.30
CA TRP A 99 -10.09 15.20 10.06
C TRP A 99 -9.08 15.07 11.22
N LYS A 100 -9.56 14.89 12.46
CA LYS A 100 -8.70 14.68 13.63
C LYS A 100 -8.04 13.31 13.55
N SER A 101 -8.84 12.29 13.25
CA SER A 101 -8.36 10.90 13.12
C SER A 101 -7.36 10.74 11.99
N VAL A 102 -7.63 11.31 10.81
CA VAL A 102 -6.73 11.21 9.65
C VAL A 102 -5.41 11.97 9.89
N THR A 103 -5.47 13.12 10.56
CA THR A 103 -4.25 13.88 10.90
C THR A 103 -3.38 13.10 11.89
N LEU A 104 -3.98 12.55 12.95
CA LEU A 104 -3.25 11.78 13.95
C LEU A 104 -2.60 10.54 13.33
N VAL A 105 -3.33 9.75 12.53
CA VAL A 105 -2.76 8.55 11.90
C VAL A 105 -1.63 8.90 10.93
N THR A 106 -1.76 9.99 10.18
CA THR A 106 -0.73 10.44 9.23
C THR A 106 0.56 10.85 9.96
N VAL A 107 0.44 11.57 11.08
CA VAL A 107 1.61 11.96 11.90
C VAL A 107 2.28 10.72 12.49
N CYS A 108 1.49 9.79 13.05
CA CYS A 108 2.04 8.53 13.56
C CYS A 108 2.72 7.70 12.47
N GLU A 109 2.15 7.65 11.27
CA GLU A 109 2.69 6.93 10.12
C GLU A 109 4.03 7.51 9.66
N ILE A 110 4.12 8.85 9.52
CA ILE A 110 5.38 9.52 9.16
C ILE A 110 6.46 9.20 10.17
N ILE A 111 6.17 9.31 11.48
CA ILE A 111 7.15 9.04 12.54
C ILE A 111 7.60 7.58 12.49
N LEU A 112 6.65 6.64 12.39
CA LEU A 112 6.94 5.21 12.45
C LEU A 112 7.71 4.75 11.21
N PHE A 113 7.27 5.12 10.01
CA PHE A 113 7.94 4.74 8.76
C PHE A 113 9.32 5.39 8.63
N SER A 114 9.47 6.66 9.03
CA SER A 114 10.78 7.32 9.00
C SER A 114 11.75 6.68 10.01
N THR A 115 11.30 6.40 11.23
CA THR A 115 12.15 5.81 12.28
C THR A 115 12.56 4.38 11.91
N VAL A 116 11.61 3.54 11.52
CA VAL A 116 11.88 2.14 11.15
C VAL A 116 12.73 2.07 9.89
N GLY A 117 12.39 2.88 8.87
CA GLY A 117 13.13 2.95 7.62
C GLY A 117 14.59 3.37 7.85
N ALA A 118 14.82 4.41 8.66
CA ALA A 118 16.17 4.86 8.99
C ALA A 118 16.98 3.82 9.77
N LEU A 119 16.38 3.14 10.75
CA LEU A 119 17.07 2.11 11.53
C LEU A 119 17.44 0.90 10.67
N VAL A 120 16.48 0.39 9.89
CA VAL A 120 16.72 -0.72 8.95
C VAL A 120 17.80 -0.33 7.94
N TYR A 121 17.74 0.90 7.39
CA TYR A 121 18.75 1.40 6.47
C TYR A 121 20.14 1.51 7.11
N ALA A 122 20.22 1.95 8.37
CA ALA A 122 21.48 2.06 9.10
C ALA A 122 22.12 0.69 9.41
N PHE A 123 21.31 -0.34 9.70
CA PHE A 123 21.80 -1.67 10.07
C PHE A 123 22.09 -2.58 8.86
N ILE A 124 21.26 -2.51 7.82
CA ILE A 124 21.36 -3.41 6.66
C ILE A 124 22.07 -2.74 5.48
N GLY A 125 21.93 -1.41 5.31
CA GLY A 125 22.49 -0.67 4.18
C GLY A 125 21.75 -0.94 2.86
N ASP A 126 22.10 -0.16 1.82
CA ASP A 126 21.46 -0.23 0.50
C ASP A 126 21.71 -1.56 -0.24
N GLN A 127 22.83 -2.22 0.06
CA GLN A 127 23.36 -3.35 -0.69
C GLN A 127 22.68 -4.69 -0.35
N TYR A 128 22.14 -4.80 0.86
CA TYR A 128 21.65 -6.06 1.43
C TYR A 128 20.15 -6.01 1.74
N ILE A 129 19.46 -4.94 1.33
CA ILE A 129 18.04 -4.79 1.54
C ILE A 129 17.27 -5.62 0.51
N SER A 130 16.52 -6.61 0.99
CA SER A 130 15.53 -7.32 0.18
C SER A 130 14.22 -6.52 0.09
N SER A 131 13.35 -6.87 -0.87
CA SER A 131 12.07 -6.16 -1.08
C SER A 131 11.13 -6.15 0.13
N MET A 132 11.35 -7.05 1.09
CA MET A 132 10.66 -7.08 2.37
C MET A 132 11.72 -7.10 3.47
N ALA A 133 11.76 -6.09 4.34
CA ALA A 133 12.82 -5.95 5.34
C ALA A 133 13.06 -7.19 6.23
N ILE A 134 12.01 -8.00 6.49
CA ILE A 134 12.11 -9.27 7.22
C ILE A 134 13.04 -10.27 6.50
N GLY A 135 13.04 -10.28 5.17
CA GLY A 135 13.89 -11.16 4.36
C GLY A 135 15.36 -10.75 4.30
N SER A 136 15.70 -9.58 4.85
CA SER A 136 17.09 -9.10 4.92
C SER A 136 17.82 -9.58 6.18
N LEU A 137 17.13 -10.30 7.06
CA LEU A 137 17.70 -10.91 8.27
C LEU A 137 18.52 -12.16 7.91
N ARG A 138 19.74 -12.27 8.43
CA ARG A 138 20.63 -13.39 8.12
C ARG A 138 20.20 -14.68 8.81
N ASN A 139 19.69 -14.58 10.03
CA ASN A 139 19.30 -15.75 10.80
C ASN A 139 17.87 -16.18 10.48
N ASP A 140 17.72 -17.38 9.90
CA ASP A 140 16.42 -17.99 9.59
C ASP A 140 15.47 -18.04 10.78
N LEU A 141 16.00 -18.22 12.00
CA LEU A 141 15.19 -18.28 13.22
C LEU A 141 14.60 -16.91 13.55
N HIS A 142 15.40 -15.84 13.45
CA HIS A 142 14.94 -14.46 13.66
C HIS A 142 13.91 -14.05 12.62
N MET A 143 14.16 -14.39 11.35
CA MET A 143 13.23 -14.17 10.25
C MET A 143 11.89 -14.86 10.52
N LYS A 144 11.90 -16.15 10.88
CA LYS A 144 10.67 -16.92 11.15
C LYS A 144 9.89 -16.37 12.34
N ILE A 145 10.56 -15.96 13.42
CA ILE A 145 9.89 -15.36 14.58
C ILE A 145 9.21 -14.06 14.18
N SER A 146 9.94 -13.12 13.59
CA SER A 146 9.38 -11.83 13.16
C SER A 146 8.23 -12.02 12.18
N PHE A 147 8.37 -12.93 11.21
CA PHE A 147 7.33 -13.24 10.23
C PHE A 147 6.07 -13.83 10.87
N SER A 148 6.22 -14.69 11.89
CA SER A 148 5.07 -15.32 12.56
C SER A 148 4.13 -14.29 13.19
N PHE A 149 4.66 -13.18 13.73
CA PHE A 149 3.85 -12.08 14.24
C PHE A 149 3.21 -11.22 13.13
N MET A 150 3.72 -11.27 11.90
CA MET A 150 3.15 -10.56 10.75
C MET A 150 1.96 -11.32 10.12
N VAL A 151 1.94 -12.66 10.21
CA VAL A 151 0.92 -13.51 9.59
C VAL A 151 -0.53 -13.11 9.93
N PRO A 152 -0.90 -12.83 11.21
CA PRO A 152 -2.26 -12.39 11.55
C PRO A 152 -2.69 -11.14 10.79
N THR A 153 -1.77 -10.19 10.61
CA THR A 153 -2.02 -8.95 9.89
C THR A 153 -2.20 -9.19 8.41
N LEU A 154 -1.37 -10.04 7.79
CA LEU A 154 -1.52 -10.39 6.38
C LEU A 154 -2.87 -11.05 6.10
N ILE A 155 -3.32 -11.94 6.99
CA ILE A 155 -4.64 -12.57 6.91
C ILE A 155 -5.74 -11.51 7.03
N PHE A 156 -5.67 -10.64 8.05
CA PHE A 156 -6.65 -9.59 8.27
C PHE A 156 -6.75 -8.62 7.09
N LEU A 157 -5.61 -8.16 6.57
CA LEU A 157 -5.54 -7.22 5.46
C LEU A 157 -6.12 -7.83 4.17
N GLY A 158 -5.78 -9.10 3.89
CA GLY A 158 -6.37 -9.85 2.78
C GLY A 158 -7.89 -9.99 2.90
N VAL A 159 -8.39 -10.30 4.11
CA VAL A 159 -9.83 -10.35 4.40
C VAL A 159 -10.48 -8.99 4.18
N LEU A 160 -9.88 -7.92 4.67
CA LEU A 160 -10.41 -6.56 4.58
C LEU A 160 -10.58 -6.13 3.12
N TYR A 161 -9.51 -6.24 2.32
CA TYR A 161 -9.57 -5.84 0.91
C TYR A 161 -10.49 -6.72 0.07
N ALA A 162 -10.50 -8.04 0.30
CA ALA A 162 -11.43 -8.95 -0.36
C ALA A 162 -12.89 -8.62 0.00
N SER A 163 -13.16 -8.32 1.27
CA SER A 163 -14.51 -7.99 1.75
C SER A 163 -15.00 -6.65 1.20
N VAL A 164 -14.14 -5.62 1.16
CA VAL A 164 -14.47 -4.31 0.57
C VAL A 164 -14.75 -4.44 -0.93
N SER A 165 -13.91 -5.19 -1.65
CA SER A 165 -14.08 -5.41 -3.09
C SER A 165 -15.33 -6.23 -3.40
N ALA A 166 -15.56 -7.32 -2.66
CA ALA A 166 -16.75 -8.15 -2.80
C ALA A 166 -18.01 -7.35 -2.50
N ARG A 167 -18.00 -6.51 -1.46
CA ARG A 167 -19.10 -5.59 -1.14
C ARG A 167 -19.36 -4.63 -2.31
N PHE A 168 -18.33 -4.01 -2.86
CA PHE A 168 -18.48 -3.09 -4.00
C PHE A 168 -19.12 -3.79 -5.22
N ILE A 169 -18.64 -4.98 -5.59
CA ILE A 169 -19.19 -5.77 -6.70
C ILE A 169 -20.62 -6.20 -6.40
N PHE A 170 -20.88 -6.69 -5.19
CA PHE A 170 -22.20 -7.13 -4.76
C PHE A 170 -23.21 -5.98 -4.79
N PHE A 171 -22.86 -4.81 -4.26
CA PHE A 171 -23.72 -3.63 -4.34
C PHE A 171 -23.93 -3.17 -5.77
N ARG A 172 -22.95 -3.30 -6.67
CA ARG A 172 -23.12 -2.94 -8.08
C ARG A 172 -24.04 -3.89 -8.84
N LEU A 173 -23.93 -5.20 -8.58
CA LEU A 173 -24.74 -6.24 -9.23
C LEU A 173 -26.16 -6.33 -8.68
N PHE A 174 -26.34 -6.08 -7.37
CA PHE A 174 -27.61 -6.27 -6.67
C PHE A 174 -28.26 -4.95 -6.21
N ALA A 175 -27.71 -3.78 -6.59
CA ALA A 175 -28.36 -2.48 -6.37
C ALA A 175 -29.81 -2.53 -6.86
N ASN A 176 -30.76 -2.21 -5.96
CA ASN A 176 -32.22 -2.29 -6.14
C ASN A 176 -32.90 -3.67 -5.98
N THR A 177 -32.23 -4.71 -5.48
CA THR A 177 -32.89 -6.01 -5.19
C THR A 177 -33.08 -6.29 -3.70
N ARG A 178 -34.15 -7.02 -3.36
CA ARG A 178 -34.51 -7.44 -1.97
C ARG A 178 -33.45 -8.35 -1.30
N HIS A 179 -32.46 -8.81 -2.07
CA HIS A 179 -31.36 -9.67 -1.62
C HIS A 179 -30.19 -8.91 -0.96
N VAL A 180 -30.20 -7.57 -1.03
CA VAL A 180 -29.18 -6.74 -0.35
C VAL A 180 -29.35 -6.73 1.17
N GLY A 181 -30.57 -6.87 1.68
CA GLY A 181 -30.90 -6.81 3.11
C GLY A 181 -31.41 -8.11 3.74
N SER A 182 -31.63 -9.19 2.97
CA SER A 182 -32.21 -10.44 3.48
C SER A 182 -31.22 -11.60 3.40
N HIS A 183 -31.16 -12.45 4.44
CA HIS A 183 -30.40 -13.70 4.47
C HIS A 183 -31.01 -14.74 3.49
N THR A 184 -30.89 -14.48 2.19
CA THR A 184 -31.35 -15.40 1.14
C THR A 184 -30.19 -16.28 0.69
N ALA A 185 -30.48 -17.56 0.42
CA ALA A 185 -29.49 -18.54 -0.04
C ALA A 185 -28.77 -18.07 -1.33
N VAL A 186 -29.50 -17.39 -2.23
CA VAL A 186 -28.95 -16.78 -3.45
C VAL A 186 -27.98 -15.64 -3.14
N GLY A 187 -28.29 -14.81 -2.14
CA GLY A 187 -27.40 -13.74 -1.69
C GLY A 187 -26.11 -14.25 -1.04
N TRP A 188 -26.17 -15.38 -0.31
CA TRP A 188 -24.98 -16.04 0.24
C TRP A 188 -24.17 -16.78 -0.84
N ALA A 189 -24.83 -17.46 -1.77
CA ALA A 189 -24.17 -18.13 -2.89
C ALA A 189 -23.45 -17.14 -3.82
N SER A 190 -24.10 -16.02 -4.14
CA SER A 190 -23.49 -14.96 -4.97
C SER A 190 -22.31 -14.30 -4.24
N TRP A 191 -22.43 -14.08 -2.93
CA TRP A 191 -21.34 -13.56 -2.09
C TRP A 191 -20.13 -14.50 -2.07
N ALA A 192 -20.37 -15.80 -1.83
CA ALA A 192 -19.32 -16.81 -1.84
C ALA A 192 -18.67 -16.95 -3.23
N GLY A 193 -19.47 -16.87 -4.30
CA GLY A 193 -18.98 -16.90 -5.68
C GLY A 193 -18.06 -15.72 -6.02
N ILE A 194 -18.46 -14.50 -5.65
CA ILE A 194 -17.63 -13.29 -5.86
C ILE A 194 -16.31 -13.41 -5.08
N LEU A 195 -16.36 -13.83 -3.81
CA LEU A 195 -15.16 -14.03 -3.01
C LEU A 195 -14.24 -15.09 -3.61
N LEU A 196 -14.79 -16.22 -4.06
CA LEU A 196 -14.02 -17.31 -4.65
C LEU A 196 -13.30 -16.87 -5.93
N ILE A 197 -13.98 -16.12 -6.81
CA ILE A 197 -13.36 -15.56 -8.01
C ILE A 197 -12.23 -14.59 -7.66
N LEU A 198 -12.46 -13.68 -6.70
CA LEU A 198 -11.43 -12.73 -6.25
C LEU A 198 -10.19 -13.44 -5.69
N TRP A 199 -10.39 -14.51 -4.89
CA TRP A 199 -9.28 -15.29 -4.35
C TRP A 199 -8.52 -16.08 -5.42
N ILE A 200 -9.21 -16.65 -6.41
CA ILE A 200 -8.56 -17.34 -7.53
C ILE A 200 -7.71 -16.35 -8.34
N LEU A 201 -8.25 -15.19 -8.67
CA LEU A 201 -7.50 -14.15 -9.38
C LEU A 201 -6.27 -13.68 -8.60
N ALA A 202 -6.42 -13.47 -7.29
CA ALA A 202 -5.30 -13.12 -6.42
C ALA A 202 -4.22 -14.20 -6.39
N TRP A 203 -4.60 -15.48 -6.35
CA TRP A 203 -3.66 -16.60 -6.41
C TRP A 203 -2.92 -16.65 -7.75
N VAL A 204 -3.64 -16.50 -8.88
CA VAL A 204 -3.01 -16.46 -10.21
C VAL A 204 -1.99 -15.33 -10.32
N ILE A 205 -2.34 -14.12 -9.86
CA ILE A 205 -1.42 -12.97 -9.90
C ILE A 205 -0.18 -13.23 -9.03
N ALA A 206 -0.35 -13.85 -7.86
CA ALA A 206 0.75 -14.17 -6.95
C ALA A 206 1.73 -15.20 -7.53
N GLU A 207 1.26 -16.15 -8.35
CA GLU A 207 2.14 -17.12 -9.04
C GLU A 207 2.81 -16.52 -10.28
N VAL A 208 2.15 -15.56 -10.95
CA VAL A 208 2.64 -14.98 -12.21
C VAL A 208 3.73 -13.92 -12.00
N ILE A 209 3.72 -13.20 -10.86
CA ILE A 209 4.61 -12.06 -10.64
C ILE A 209 5.59 -12.38 -9.48
N PRO A 210 6.85 -12.76 -9.80
CA PRO A 210 7.81 -13.19 -8.78
C PRO A 210 8.47 -12.02 -8.01
N PHE A 211 8.20 -10.76 -8.39
CA PHE A 211 8.83 -9.56 -7.82
C PHE A 211 7.81 -8.58 -7.20
N PHE A 212 7.84 -8.48 -5.87
CA PHE A 212 6.89 -7.68 -5.07
C PHE A 212 7.09 -6.16 -5.24
N SER A 213 8.34 -5.69 -5.27
CA SER A 213 8.66 -4.25 -5.38
C SER A 213 8.19 -3.64 -6.70
N ASP A 214 8.38 -4.35 -7.82
CA ASP A 214 7.96 -3.85 -9.13
C ASP A 214 6.43 -3.83 -9.24
N LEU A 215 5.75 -4.85 -8.70
CA LEU A 215 4.28 -4.87 -8.63
C LEU A 215 3.74 -3.68 -7.82
N LEU A 216 4.31 -3.43 -6.63
CA LEU A 216 3.96 -2.29 -5.80
C LEU A 216 4.17 -0.96 -6.54
N SER A 217 5.30 -0.82 -7.23
CA SER A 217 5.65 0.37 -8.02
C SER A 217 4.65 0.60 -9.16
N ILE A 218 4.27 -0.44 -9.92
CA ILE A 218 3.23 -0.36 -10.97
C ILE A 218 1.88 0.01 -10.36
N MET A 219 1.48 -0.67 -9.28
CA MET A 219 0.21 -0.41 -8.61
C MET A 219 0.16 1.02 -8.06
N GLY A 220 1.24 1.52 -7.48
CA GLY A 220 1.36 2.90 -7.01
C GLY A 220 1.37 3.92 -8.14
N ALA A 221 2.06 3.64 -9.24
CA ALA A 221 2.07 4.50 -10.42
C ALA A 221 0.68 4.62 -11.06
N VAL A 222 -0.04 3.51 -11.23
CA VAL A 222 -1.34 3.49 -11.94
C VAL A 222 -2.50 3.85 -11.02
N PHE A 223 -2.66 3.14 -9.90
CA PHE A 223 -3.79 3.35 -9.00
C PHE A 223 -3.52 4.49 -8.02
N GLY A 224 -2.28 4.62 -7.55
CA GLY A 224 -1.89 5.68 -6.63
C GLY A 224 -1.93 7.07 -7.25
N SER A 225 -1.48 7.22 -8.50
CA SER A 225 -1.66 8.47 -9.24
C SER A 225 -3.13 8.86 -9.36
N PHE A 226 -3.97 7.90 -9.74
CA PHE A 226 -5.38 8.14 -10.00
C PHE A 226 -6.16 8.42 -8.72
N PHE A 227 -6.12 7.51 -7.74
CA PHE A 227 -6.90 7.62 -6.50
C PHE A 227 -6.26 8.50 -5.44
N GLY A 228 -4.94 8.66 -5.43
CA GLY A 228 -4.23 9.53 -4.49
C GLY A 228 -4.28 11.00 -4.89
N PHE A 229 -4.13 11.28 -6.19
CA PHE A 229 -3.93 12.65 -6.67
C PHE A 229 -5.00 13.12 -7.67
N ILE A 230 -5.14 12.45 -8.81
CA ILE A 230 -5.98 12.93 -9.93
C ILE A 230 -7.45 13.01 -9.52
N PHE A 231 -8.00 11.96 -8.92
CA PHE A 231 -9.41 11.88 -8.52
C PHE A 231 -9.79 13.00 -7.56
N TRP A 232 -9.01 13.21 -6.49
CA TRP A 232 -9.31 14.24 -5.50
C TRP A 232 -9.09 15.66 -6.03
N GLY A 233 -8.04 15.87 -6.84
CA GLY A 233 -7.81 17.16 -7.50
C GLY A 233 -8.95 17.53 -8.43
N VAL A 234 -9.41 16.60 -9.28
CA VAL A 234 -10.54 16.83 -10.19
C VAL A 234 -11.86 16.95 -9.42
N ALA A 235 -12.08 16.15 -8.38
CA ALA A 235 -13.28 16.24 -7.54
C ALA A 235 -13.39 17.61 -6.86
N ASN A 236 -12.29 18.17 -6.35
CA ASN A 236 -12.31 19.49 -5.75
C ASN A 236 -12.59 20.60 -6.78
N LEU A 237 -12.03 20.48 -8.00
CA LEU A 237 -12.36 21.40 -9.11
C LEU A 237 -13.83 21.31 -9.50
N HIS A 238 -14.40 20.10 -9.53
CA HIS A 238 -15.81 19.87 -9.80
C HIS A 238 -16.71 20.45 -8.70
N MET A 239 -16.41 20.18 -7.43
CA MET A 239 -17.16 20.72 -6.28
C MET A 239 -17.12 22.25 -6.25
N ARG A 240 -15.99 22.86 -6.61
CA ARG A 240 -15.86 24.32 -6.78
C ARG A 240 -16.77 24.84 -7.88
N LYS A 241 -16.80 24.16 -9.04
CA LYS A 241 -17.69 24.53 -10.14
C LYS A 241 -19.16 24.44 -9.75
N VAL A 242 -19.54 23.44 -8.96
CA VAL A 242 -20.92 23.26 -8.47
C VAL A 242 -21.31 24.32 -7.44
N HIS A 243 -20.45 24.64 -6.47
CA HIS A 243 -20.75 25.65 -5.43
C HIS A 243 -20.65 27.10 -5.92
N HIS A 244 -19.76 27.40 -6.86
CA HIS A 244 -19.45 28.78 -7.27
C HIS A 244 -19.84 29.09 -8.73
N GLY A 245 -20.45 28.16 -9.46
CA GLY A 245 -20.90 28.32 -10.85
C GLY A 245 -19.79 28.34 -11.91
N SER A 246 -18.53 28.58 -11.53
CA SER A 246 -17.36 28.57 -12.41
C SER A 246 -16.14 28.00 -11.68
N MET A 247 -15.25 27.32 -12.42
CA MET A 247 -13.95 26.88 -11.90
C MET A 247 -13.02 28.05 -11.57
N ILE A 248 -13.20 29.18 -12.26
CA ILE A 248 -12.44 30.42 -12.07
C ILE A 248 -13.47 31.51 -11.81
N ASN A 249 -13.57 31.95 -10.56
CA ASN A 249 -14.45 33.04 -10.19
C ASN A 249 -13.62 34.33 -10.07
N LYS A 250 -13.99 35.39 -10.80
CA LYS A 250 -13.26 36.67 -10.81
C LYS A 250 -13.20 37.36 -9.44
N LYS A 251 -14.01 36.92 -8.47
CA LYS A 251 -14.00 37.36 -7.06
C LYS A 251 -13.14 36.50 -6.13
N MET A 252 -12.35 35.55 -6.65
CA MET A 252 -11.46 34.73 -5.84
C MET A 252 -10.37 35.60 -5.21
N GLY A 253 -10.38 35.70 -3.88
CA GLY A 253 -9.25 36.22 -3.13
C GLY A 253 -8.00 35.35 -3.33
N ILE A 254 -6.86 35.83 -2.83
CA ILE A 254 -5.53 35.18 -2.96
C ILE A 254 -5.57 33.70 -2.51
N LEU A 255 -6.26 33.39 -1.42
CA LEU A 255 -6.44 32.02 -0.91
C LEU A 255 -7.17 31.11 -1.92
N GLY A 256 -8.17 31.62 -2.63
CA GLY A 256 -8.90 30.86 -3.64
C GLY A 256 -8.02 30.52 -4.84
N TRP A 257 -7.14 31.43 -5.26
CA TRP A 257 -6.17 31.21 -6.32
C TRP A 257 -5.06 30.24 -5.90
N LEU A 258 -4.56 30.34 -4.67
CA LEU A 258 -3.58 29.40 -4.12
C LEU A 258 -4.16 27.97 -4.06
N ASP A 259 -5.40 27.82 -3.59
CA ASP A 259 -6.06 26.52 -3.59
C ASP A 259 -6.22 25.95 -5.00
N LEU A 260 -6.59 26.79 -5.98
CA LEU A 260 -6.76 26.35 -7.36
C LEU A 260 -5.42 25.89 -7.95
N LEU A 261 -4.36 26.66 -7.75
CA LEU A 261 -3.01 26.33 -8.21
C LEU A 261 -2.51 25.05 -7.53
N PHE A 262 -2.72 24.91 -6.22
CA PHE A 262 -2.37 23.71 -5.47
C PHE A 262 -3.08 22.45 -6.02
N ASN A 263 -4.39 22.55 -6.32
CA ASN A 263 -5.14 21.43 -6.89
C ASN A 263 -4.70 21.08 -8.31
N ILE A 264 -4.39 22.07 -9.15
CA ILE A 264 -3.85 21.83 -10.49
C ILE A 264 -2.49 21.14 -10.39
N THR A 265 -1.61 21.60 -9.49
CA THR A 265 -0.31 20.97 -9.24
C THR A 265 -0.47 19.51 -8.79
N ILE A 266 -1.43 19.21 -7.90
CA ILE A 266 -1.75 17.83 -7.50
C ILE A 266 -2.13 16.97 -8.70
N VAL A 267 -2.98 17.47 -9.61
CA VAL A 267 -3.36 16.73 -10.82
C VAL A 267 -2.15 16.49 -11.73
N PHE A 268 -1.26 17.46 -11.89
CA PHE A 268 -0.02 17.30 -12.66
C PHE A 268 0.94 16.30 -12.02
N ILE A 269 1.09 16.31 -10.69
CA ILE A 269 1.86 15.31 -9.95
C ILE A 269 1.27 13.92 -10.21
N GLY A 270 -0.06 13.78 -10.13
CA GLY A 270 -0.74 12.54 -10.48
C GLY A 270 -0.44 12.08 -11.92
N LEU A 271 -0.52 12.98 -12.90
CA LEU A 271 -0.18 12.66 -14.30
C LEU A 271 1.30 12.27 -14.48
N PHE A 272 2.20 12.89 -13.73
CA PHE A 272 3.62 12.54 -13.71
C PHE A 272 3.87 11.16 -13.08
N PHE A 273 3.13 10.79 -12.04
CA PHE A 273 3.18 9.44 -11.48
C PHE A 273 2.63 8.41 -12.48
N LEU A 274 1.56 8.76 -13.20
CA LEU A 274 0.93 7.86 -14.17
C LEU A 274 1.83 7.63 -15.39
N GLY A 275 2.39 8.68 -15.98
CA GLY A 275 3.20 8.54 -17.21
C GLY A 275 4.61 7.99 -16.91
N PRO A 276 5.55 8.84 -16.46
CA PRO A 276 6.89 8.45 -16.05
C PRO A 276 6.95 7.27 -15.09
N GLY A 277 6.02 7.18 -14.11
CA GLY A 277 6.02 6.07 -13.16
C GLY A 277 5.69 4.73 -13.80
N THR A 278 4.64 4.65 -14.63
CA THR A 278 4.31 3.42 -15.36
C THR A 278 5.42 3.01 -16.33
N TYR A 279 6.08 3.99 -16.98
CA TYR A 279 7.24 3.72 -17.85
C TYR A 279 8.42 3.13 -17.07
N VAL A 280 8.76 3.70 -15.92
CA VAL A 280 9.85 3.22 -15.08
C VAL A 280 9.60 1.80 -14.56
N SER A 281 8.39 1.53 -14.07
CA SER A 281 8.08 0.22 -13.51
C SER A 281 7.99 -0.88 -14.58
N SER A 282 7.52 -0.55 -15.80
CA SER A 282 7.53 -1.48 -16.94
C SER A 282 8.92 -1.71 -17.53
N TYR A 283 9.84 -0.74 -17.41
CA TYR A 283 11.22 -0.89 -17.85
C TYR A 283 12.07 -1.75 -16.89
N LEU A 284 11.77 -1.72 -15.58
CA LEU A 284 12.46 -2.52 -14.56
C LEU A 284 12.01 -3.98 -14.53
N SER A 285 10.73 -4.24 -14.78
CA SER A 285 10.13 -5.59 -14.68
C SER A 285 10.80 -6.68 -15.55
N PRO A 286 11.30 -6.41 -16.77
CA PRO A 286 12.04 -7.40 -17.54
C PRO A 286 13.43 -7.70 -16.98
N GLN A 287 14.08 -6.71 -16.33
CA GLN A 287 15.45 -6.86 -15.82
C GLN A 287 15.50 -7.67 -14.52
N SER A 288 14.49 -7.53 -13.66
CA SER A 288 14.35 -8.33 -12.43
C SER A 288 14.05 -9.82 -12.71
N GLY A 289 13.35 -10.13 -13.81
CA GLY A 289 13.15 -11.50 -14.28
C GLY A 289 14.44 -12.20 -14.73
N THR A 290 15.30 -11.52 -15.50
CA THR A 290 16.59 -12.08 -15.95
C THR A 290 17.56 -12.38 -14.82
N VAL A 291 17.55 -11.59 -13.73
CA VAL A 291 18.43 -11.84 -12.56
C VAL A 291 17.96 -13.06 -11.75
N ALA A 292 16.64 -13.31 -11.69
CA ALA A 292 16.10 -14.52 -11.07
C ALA A 292 16.41 -15.79 -11.87
N ASP A 293 16.42 -15.71 -13.21
CA ASP A 293 16.85 -16.82 -14.08
C ASP A 293 18.35 -17.12 -13.95
N ASP A 294 19.21 -16.09 -13.83
CA ASP A 294 20.65 -16.28 -13.63
C ASP A 294 21.02 -16.91 -12.26
N LEU A 295 20.17 -16.72 -11.24
CA LEU A 295 20.32 -17.37 -9.93
C LEU A 295 19.84 -18.83 -9.93
N ASN A 296 18.83 -19.16 -10.73
CA ASN A 296 18.33 -20.54 -10.87
C ASN A 296 19.21 -21.43 -11.77
N LEU A 297 20.07 -20.85 -12.62
CA LEU A 297 21.02 -21.59 -13.45
C LEU A 297 22.35 -21.93 -12.74
N ARG A 298 22.51 -21.55 -11.46
CA ARG A 298 23.70 -21.84 -10.64
C ARG A 298 23.50 -22.91 -9.56
N HIS A 299 22.39 -23.64 -9.60
CA HIS A 299 22.13 -24.80 -8.74
C HIS A 299 22.04 -26.11 -9.53
#